data_AF-A0A2V5T5E2-F1
#
_entry.id   AF-A0A2V5T5E2-F1
#
_cell.length_a   1.000
_cell.length_b   1.000
_cell.length_c   1.000
_cell.angle_alpha   90.00
_cell.angle_beta   90.00
_cell.angle_gamma   90.00
#
_symmetry.space_group_name_H-M   'P 1'
#
loop_
_entity.id
_entity.type
_entity.pdbx_description
1 polymer ?
#
loop_
_entity_poly.entity_id
_entity_poly.type
_entity_poly.pdbx_seq_one_letter_code
_entity_poly.pdbx_strand_id
1 'polypeptide(L)'
;MAGNGTVHPIESKYLVPEVHSLMEVDGPIIDVGSLKHLILLVADKPSDLRGTYVGKYLRYGEKTSFASDKSRAVPVPKRSTCAARDPWYDLTYTRRGQLVWPKSQQYRHIVAFNSAGLIVNCNLYDVTIIDQTMRPPKVVAAVLNSTLVALFKIYFGRYAGTEGNLKTEVIDVNLLEIPDPRYATREIAAKLISTFDRLCTRDTRPMVEQLFMNCRSPERVEKMKQSPISLPKELEMRDRRDLDLAVFELIGVTDAKERERLCDQLYFEAAKHFREIRIVEIKKQEQRAKSQGRGLRIDELALDVWDALTEDERLSIPEWIEGNFAHDWLVTIPDGNPKLPEAEDMLDAATVFFSTTKGARAMRLNCPARAHAEVVYQLGKLGIRGDISLPNPAEKLAGELSWRLSNIDERVDELARSRSTDESRIEDLAALLRHWTILGKPKNT
;
A
#
# COMPACT_ATOMS: atom_id res chain seq x y z
N MET A 1 -6.54 26.02 10.36
CA MET A 1 -5.95 26.85 9.28
C MET A 1 -6.80 26.64 8.03
N ALA A 2 -7.14 27.70 7.30
CA ALA A 2 -7.90 27.59 6.05
C ALA A 2 -7.00 27.11 4.89
N GLY A 3 -7.59 26.62 3.79
CA GLY A 3 -6.84 26.05 2.66
C GLY A 3 -5.90 27.02 1.93
N ASN A 4 -6.03 28.34 2.17
CA ASN A 4 -5.14 29.39 1.69
C ASN A 4 -4.06 29.80 2.72
N GLY A 5 -3.90 29.06 3.81
CA GLY A 5 -2.92 29.34 4.87
C GLY A 5 -3.33 30.42 5.87
N THR A 6 -4.51 31.05 5.73
CA THR A 6 -4.96 32.04 6.70
C THR A 6 -5.58 31.41 7.94
N VAL A 7 -5.55 32.15 9.05
CA VAL A 7 -6.11 31.72 10.33
C VAL A 7 -7.27 32.65 10.70
N HIS A 8 -8.44 32.07 10.90
CA HIS A 8 -9.64 32.78 11.30
C HIS A 8 -10.27 32.07 12.49
N PRO A 9 -10.60 32.78 13.58
CA PRO A 9 -11.38 32.19 14.66
C PRO A 9 -12.79 31.87 14.15
N ILE A 10 -13.31 30.70 14.53
CA ILE A 10 -14.66 30.22 14.23
C ILE A 10 -15.12 29.40 15.44
N GLU A 11 -16.40 29.52 15.82
CA GLU A 11 -16.98 28.70 16.87
C GLU A 11 -17.02 27.22 16.46
N SER A 12 -16.58 26.31 17.33
CA SER A 12 -16.44 24.88 17.02
C SER A 12 -17.75 24.23 16.54
N LYS A 13 -18.92 24.71 17.00
CA LYS A 13 -20.23 24.19 16.58
C LYS A 13 -20.50 24.31 15.07
N TYR A 14 -19.80 25.19 14.35
CA TYR A 14 -19.94 25.37 12.90
C TYR A 14 -18.92 24.54 12.10
N LEU A 15 -17.98 23.87 12.76
CA LEU A 15 -16.96 23.05 12.12
C LEU A 15 -17.28 21.58 12.32
N VAL A 16 -17.44 20.86 11.22
CA VAL A 16 -17.78 19.43 11.23
C VAL A 16 -16.74 18.66 10.41
N PRO A 17 -16.34 17.44 10.83
CA PRO A 17 -15.48 16.59 10.00
C PRO A 17 -16.06 16.33 8.61
N GLU A 18 -15.21 16.42 7.60
CA GLU A 18 -15.53 16.11 6.20
C GLU A 18 -14.71 14.91 5.75
N VAL A 19 -15.35 13.99 5.02
CA VAL A 19 -14.61 12.98 4.27
C VAL A 19 -14.18 13.62 2.95
N HIS A 20 -12.92 14.06 2.87
CA HIS A 20 -12.42 14.77 1.70
C HIS A 20 -12.10 13.84 0.54
N SER A 21 -11.52 12.67 0.86
CA SER A 21 -11.04 11.71 -0.12
C SER A 21 -11.16 10.29 0.42
N LEU A 22 -11.41 9.31 -0.46
CA LEU A 22 -11.35 7.89 -0.09
C LEU A 22 -9.93 7.46 0.32
N MET A 23 -8.90 8.26 0.02
CA MET A 23 -7.54 8.00 0.51
C MET A 23 -7.41 8.14 2.03
N GLU A 24 -8.33 8.85 2.69
CA GLU A 24 -8.38 8.99 4.15
C GLU A 24 -9.18 7.86 4.82
N VAL A 25 -9.76 6.96 4.01
CA VAL A 25 -10.59 5.85 4.47
C VAL A 25 -9.87 4.54 4.17
N ASP A 26 -9.41 3.86 5.22
CA ASP A 26 -8.62 2.64 5.09
C ASP A 26 -9.45 1.36 4.99
N GLY A 27 -10.67 1.36 5.54
CA GLY A 27 -11.57 0.22 5.55
C GLY A 27 -13.03 0.58 5.22
N PRO A 28 -13.96 -0.39 5.27
CA PRO A 28 -15.37 -0.17 4.94
C PRO A 28 -16.17 0.63 5.99
N ILE A 29 -15.53 1.21 6.99
CA ILE A 29 -16.14 2.09 7.97
C ILE A 29 -15.34 3.39 8.04
N ILE A 30 -16.02 4.51 8.20
CA ILE A 30 -15.36 5.80 8.36
C ILE A 30 -14.99 5.98 9.83
N ASP A 31 -13.70 6.04 10.13
CA ASP A 31 -13.21 6.52 11.43
C ASP A 31 -13.19 8.04 11.42
N VAL A 32 -13.98 8.67 12.28
CA VAL A 32 -14.04 10.13 12.40
C VAL A 32 -12.71 10.69 12.92
N GLY A 33 -11.98 9.93 13.75
CA GLY A 33 -10.73 10.37 14.37
C GLY A 33 -9.55 10.49 13.40
N SER A 34 -9.60 9.80 12.25
CA SER A 34 -8.55 9.83 11.24
C SER A 34 -8.72 10.95 10.20
N LEU A 35 -9.88 11.62 10.18
CA LEU A 35 -10.19 12.66 9.21
C LEU A 35 -9.39 13.93 9.48
N LYS A 36 -8.81 14.49 8.40
CA LYS A 36 -7.91 15.65 8.47
C LYS A 36 -8.60 16.97 8.18
N HIS A 37 -9.80 16.90 7.60
CA HIS A 37 -10.51 18.05 7.07
C HIS A 37 -11.74 18.37 7.91
N LEU A 38 -11.95 19.67 8.12
CA LEU A 38 -13.17 20.21 8.68
C LEU A 38 -13.85 21.08 7.62
N ILE A 39 -15.16 20.95 7.52
CA ILE A 39 -16.00 21.81 6.68
C ILE A 39 -16.79 22.78 7.56
N LEU A 40 -16.95 24.00 7.05
CA LEU A 40 -17.80 25.01 7.67
C LEU A 40 -19.26 24.75 7.28
N LEU A 41 -20.13 24.50 8.27
CA LEU A 41 -21.56 24.31 8.10
C LEU A 41 -22.34 25.34 8.91
N VAL A 42 -23.08 26.19 8.20
CA VAL A 42 -23.86 27.28 8.78
C VAL A 42 -25.22 27.32 8.08
N ALA A 43 -26.27 27.06 8.86
CA ALA A 43 -27.66 27.16 8.41
C ALA A 43 -28.34 28.46 8.91
N ASP A 44 -27.74 29.13 9.89
CA ASP A 44 -28.32 30.33 10.49
C ASP A 44 -28.39 31.49 9.49
N LYS A 45 -29.40 32.34 9.66
CA LYS A 45 -29.58 33.51 8.79
C LYS A 45 -28.50 34.56 9.10
N PRO A 46 -28.15 35.43 8.14
CA PRO A 46 -27.18 36.50 8.37
C PRO A 46 -27.50 37.42 9.58
N SER A 47 -28.79 37.58 9.92
CA SER A 47 -29.21 38.36 11.11
C SER A 47 -28.70 37.76 12.41
N ASP A 48 -28.67 36.43 12.49
CA ASP A 48 -28.42 35.65 13.70
C ASP A 48 -26.91 35.47 13.93
N LEU A 49 -26.12 35.69 12.87
CA LEU A 49 -24.67 35.63 12.89
C LEU A 49 -24.00 36.96 13.27
N ARG A 50 -24.77 38.01 13.60
CA ARG A 50 -24.21 39.29 14.04
C ARG A 50 -23.43 39.12 15.36
N GLY A 51 -22.24 39.71 15.43
CA GLY A 51 -21.36 39.60 16.59
C GLY A 51 -20.54 38.30 16.69
N THR A 52 -20.93 37.23 15.99
CA THR A 52 -20.21 35.94 15.99
C THR A 52 -18.90 35.98 15.19
N TYR A 53 -17.98 35.07 15.50
CA TYR A 53 -16.75 34.87 14.73
C TYR A 53 -17.04 34.29 13.35
N VAL A 54 -17.93 33.31 13.23
CA VAL A 54 -18.36 32.79 11.93
C VAL A 54 -18.97 33.90 11.05
N GLY A 55 -19.73 34.82 11.63
CA GLY A 55 -20.27 35.96 10.89
C GLY A 55 -19.18 36.90 10.39
N LYS A 56 -18.08 37.08 11.13
CA LYS A 56 -16.90 37.82 10.65
C LYS A 56 -16.21 37.07 9.51
N TYR A 57 -16.10 35.75 9.60
CA TYR A 57 -15.51 34.91 8.56
C TYR A 57 -16.31 34.93 7.25
N LEU A 58 -17.65 34.85 7.34
CA LEU A 58 -18.53 34.94 6.17
C LEU A 58 -18.44 36.32 5.50
N ARG A 59 -18.43 37.41 6.27
CA ARG A 59 -18.19 38.78 5.74
C ARG A 59 -16.83 38.94 5.08
N TYR A 60 -15.81 38.24 5.57
CA TYR A 60 -14.52 38.16 4.89
C TYR A 60 -14.67 37.44 3.54
N GLY A 61 -15.34 36.27 3.51
CA GLY A 61 -15.63 35.53 2.28
C GLY A 61 -16.44 36.31 1.24
N GLU A 62 -17.39 37.15 1.67
CA GLU A 62 -18.20 38.00 0.80
C GLU A 62 -17.38 38.97 -0.05
N LYS A 63 -16.22 39.41 0.47
CA LYS A 63 -15.34 40.39 -0.16
C LYS A 63 -14.08 39.77 -0.76
N THR A 64 -13.74 38.56 -0.33
CA THR A 64 -12.49 37.89 -0.70
C THR A 64 -12.65 37.10 -1.99
N SER A 65 -11.69 37.25 -2.90
CA SER A 65 -11.54 36.39 -4.07
C SER A 65 -10.30 35.52 -3.92
N PHE A 66 -10.42 34.25 -4.24
CA PHE A 66 -9.28 33.33 -4.30
C PHE A 66 -8.86 33.11 -5.76
N ALA A 67 -7.55 33.09 -6.00
CA ALA A 67 -7.00 32.74 -7.31
C ALA A 67 -7.37 31.30 -7.69
N SER A 68 -7.53 31.05 -8.99
CA SER A 68 -7.75 29.71 -9.54
C SER A 68 -7.23 29.66 -10.96
N ASP A 69 -6.49 28.61 -11.30
CA ASP A 69 -5.99 28.40 -12.65
C ASP A 69 -7.10 28.03 -13.65
N LYS A 70 -8.30 27.71 -13.15
CA LYS A 70 -9.43 27.21 -13.94
C LYS A 70 -10.55 28.24 -14.13
N SER A 71 -10.53 29.34 -13.38
CA SER A 71 -11.62 30.32 -13.39
C SER A 71 -11.18 31.71 -12.92
N ARG A 72 -11.82 32.75 -13.47
CA ARG A 72 -11.59 34.13 -13.04
C ARG A 72 -11.83 34.30 -11.54
N ALA A 73 -10.89 34.96 -10.85
CA ALA A 73 -11.04 35.30 -9.45
C ALA A 73 -12.22 36.27 -9.26
N VAL A 74 -13.26 35.80 -8.60
CA VAL A 74 -14.42 36.60 -8.17
C VAL A 74 -14.63 36.40 -6.67
N PRO A 75 -15.28 37.36 -5.98
CA PRO A 75 -15.71 37.16 -4.60
C PRO A 75 -16.47 35.84 -4.41
N VAL A 76 -16.30 35.17 -3.27
CA VAL A 76 -16.85 33.81 -3.03
C VAL A 76 -18.34 33.69 -3.38
N PRO A 77 -19.24 34.61 -2.99
CA PRO A 77 -20.66 34.51 -3.32
C PRO A 77 -20.96 34.53 -4.82
N LYS A 78 -20.06 35.12 -5.62
CA LYS A 78 -20.20 35.23 -7.09
C LYS A 78 -19.66 34.00 -7.82
N ARG A 79 -19.04 33.04 -7.12
CA ARG A 79 -18.66 31.75 -7.72
C ARG A 79 -19.93 30.99 -8.07
N SER A 80 -19.98 30.36 -9.24
CA SER A 80 -21.19 29.72 -9.79
C SER A 80 -21.87 28.76 -8.81
N THR A 81 -21.10 27.95 -8.09
CA THR A 81 -21.64 26.98 -7.11
C THR A 81 -22.18 27.64 -5.84
N CYS A 82 -21.70 28.83 -5.46
CA CYS A 82 -22.17 29.57 -4.28
C CYS A 82 -23.34 30.49 -4.63
N ALA A 83 -23.29 31.13 -5.81
CA ALA A 83 -24.33 32.02 -6.31
C ALA A 83 -25.68 31.33 -6.52
N ALA A 84 -25.67 30.01 -6.70
CA ALA A 84 -26.86 29.19 -6.85
C ALA A 84 -27.57 28.86 -5.51
N ARG A 85 -27.08 29.37 -4.37
CA ARG A 85 -27.62 29.08 -3.03
C ARG A 85 -28.07 30.36 -2.33
N ASP A 86 -29.08 30.24 -1.49
CA ASP A 86 -29.53 31.30 -0.60
C ASP A 86 -29.72 30.77 0.83
N PRO A 87 -28.88 31.18 1.81
CA PRO A 87 -27.71 32.04 1.63
C PRO A 87 -26.56 31.30 0.92
N TRP A 88 -25.65 32.03 0.26
CA TRP A 88 -24.59 31.48 -0.61
C TRP A 88 -23.67 30.44 0.07
N TYR A 89 -23.55 30.51 1.40
CA TYR A 89 -22.70 29.66 2.24
C TYR A 89 -23.40 28.43 2.81
N ASP A 90 -24.73 28.32 2.70
CA ASP A 90 -25.44 27.20 3.31
C ASP A 90 -25.19 25.90 2.52
N LEU A 91 -24.57 24.94 3.20
CA LEU A 91 -24.29 23.58 2.71
C LEU A 91 -25.08 22.52 3.50
N THR A 92 -25.98 22.93 4.39
CA THR A 92 -26.70 22.04 5.30
C THR A 92 -27.91 21.36 4.65
N TYR A 93 -28.30 21.80 3.45
CA TYR A 93 -29.42 21.24 2.69
C TYR A 93 -29.15 19.84 2.11
N THR A 94 -27.90 19.36 2.12
CA THR A 94 -27.55 18.05 1.56
C THR A 94 -27.93 16.92 2.52
N ARG A 95 -28.63 15.91 2.00
CA ARG A 95 -28.93 14.69 2.76
C ARG A 95 -27.67 13.83 2.83
N ARG A 96 -27.27 13.47 4.05
CA ARG A 96 -26.12 12.61 4.31
C ARG A 96 -26.52 11.14 4.11
N GLY A 97 -25.81 10.44 3.24
CA GLY A 97 -26.03 9.04 2.92
C GLY A 97 -25.59 8.12 4.05
N GLN A 98 -26.20 6.94 4.14
CA GLN A 98 -25.76 5.88 5.07
C GLN A 98 -24.48 5.21 4.58
N LEU A 99 -24.21 5.26 3.27
CA LEU A 99 -23.01 4.73 2.64
C LEU A 99 -22.37 5.80 1.77
N VAL A 100 -21.07 5.69 1.59
CA VAL A 100 -20.27 6.57 0.74
C VAL A 100 -19.70 5.78 -0.42
N TRP A 101 -20.08 6.17 -1.62
CA TRP A 101 -19.58 5.55 -2.85
C TRP A 101 -18.48 6.41 -3.48
N PRO A 102 -17.28 5.87 -3.72
CA PRO A 102 -16.23 6.64 -4.36
C PRO A 102 -16.50 6.82 -5.85
N LYS A 103 -16.40 8.05 -6.35
CA LYS A 103 -16.51 8.35 -7.79
C LYS A 103 -15.39 7.67 -8.59
N SER A 104 -14.19 7.60 -8.01
CA SER A 104 -13.00 7.03 -8.63
C SER A 104 -12.32 6.06 -7.67
N GLN A 105 -11.92 4.90 -8.16
CA GLN A 105 -11.17 3.90 -7.40
C GLN A 105 -10.21 3.17 -8.33
N GLN A 106 -9.12 2.65 -7.78
CA GLN A 106 -8.13 1.91 -8.57
C GLN A 106 -8.09 0.45 -8.11
N TYR A 107 -7.40 0.15 -7.01
CA TYR A 107 -7.15 -1.23 -6.59
C TYR A 107 -7.85 -1.65 -5.31
N ARG A 108 -8.38 -0.72 -4.51
CA ARG A 108 -9.17 -1.02 -3.31
C ARG A 108 -10.65 -0.90 -3.64
N HIS A 109 -11.42 -1.91 -3.25
CA HIS A 109 -12.89 -1.84 -3.29
C HIS A 109 -13.41 -1.49 -1.90
N ILE A 110 -13.85 -0.24 -1.74
CA ILE A 110 -14.39 0.27 -0.48
C ILE A 110 -15.70 1.00 -0.80
N VAL A 111 -16.77 0.61 -0.12
CA VAL A 111 -18.01 1.39 -0.04
C VAL A 111 -18.24 1.68 1.43
N ALA A 112 -17.88 2.87 1.88
CA ALA A 112 -17.71 3.13 3.31
C ALA A 112 -19.05 3.31 4.03
N PHE A 113 -19.20 2.70 5.20
CA PHE A 113 -20.36 2.88 6.06
C PHE A 113 -20.24 4.19 6.85
N ASN A 114 -21.17 5.11 6.58
CA ASN A 114 -21.21 6.44 7.17
C ASN A 114 -22.01 6.46 8.47
N SER A 115 -21.54 5.72 9.47
CA SER A 115 -22.23 5.57 10.76
C SER A 115 -22.42 6.90 11.50
N ALA A 116 -21.46 7.82 11.36
CA ALA A 116 -21.50 9.14 11.97
C ALA A 116 -22.30 10.18 11.17
N GLY A 117 -22.83 9.82 9.99
CA GLY A 117 -23.56 10.73 9.12
C GLY A 117 -22.73 11.97 8.79
N LEU A 118 -21.55 11.79 8.22
CA LEU A 118 -20.63 12.85 7.82
C LEU A 118 -20.98 13.41 6.45
N ILE A 119 -20.49 14.62 6.17
CA ILE A 119 -20.53 15.21 4.83
C ILE A 119 -19.32 14.74 4.04
N VAL A 120 -19.52 14.54 2.75
CA VAL A 120 -18.52 14.02 1.84
C VAL A 120 -18.24 14.99 0.69
N ASN A 121 -17.01 14.97 0.20
CA ASN A 121 -16.60 15.72 -0.97
C ASN A 121 -17.37 15.30 -2.24
N CYS A 122 -17.42 16.15 -3.27
CA CYS A 122 -18.10 15.82 -4.54
C CYS A 122 -17.49 14.64 -5.32
N ASN A 123 -16.28 14.19 -4.97
CA ASN A 123 -15.68 12.96 -5.48
C ASN A 123 -16.20 11.69 -4.77
N LEU A 124 -17.14 11.85 -3.85
CA LEU A 124 -17.78 10.81 -3.06
C LEU A 124 -19.29 11.03 -3.15
N TYR A 125 -20.05 9.98 -3.43
CA TYR A 125 -21.51 10.07 -3.53
C TYR A 125 -22.16 9.54 -2.26
N ASP A 126 -23.12 10.30 -1.76
CA ASP A 126 -24.04 9.85 -0.74
C ASP A 126 -24.98 8.78 -1.31
N VAL A 127 -24.88 7.56 -0.78
CA VAL A 127 -25.83 6.48 -1.07
C VAL A 127 -26.84 6.43 0.06
N THR A 128 -28.09 6.73 -0.30
CA THR A 128 -29.20 6.79 0.64
C THR A 128 -30.05 5.52 0.53
N ILE A 129 -30.25 4.86 1.67
CA ILE A 129 -31.13 3.70 1.76
C ILE A 129 -32.52 4.22 2.11
N ILE A 130 -33.45 4.08 1.15
CA ILE A 130 -34.81 4.61 1.24
C ILE A 130 -35.64 3.81 2.24
N ASP A 131 -35.61 2.48 2.15
CA ASP A 131 -36.36 1.57 3.02
C ASP A 131 -35.43 0.90 4.04
N GLN A 132 -35.29 1.56 5.19
CA GLN A 132 -34.52 1.04 6.32
C GLN A 132 -35.37 0.12 7.22
N THR A 133 -36.68 0.08 7.01
CA THR A 133 -37.60 -0.74 7.82
C THR A 133 -37.51 -2.20 7.44
N MET A 134 -37.25 -2.49 6.16
CA MET A 134 -37.08 -3.85 5.66
C MET A 134 -35.74 -4.46 6.11
N ARG A 135 -34.63 -3.71 6.02
CA ARG A 135 -33.30 -4.21 6.38
C ARG A 135 -32.41 -3.13 6.97
N PRO A 136 -31.56 -3.47 7.96
CA PRO A 136 -30.55 -2.56 8.48
C PRO A 136 -29.59 -2.07 7.38
N PRO A 137 -29.17 -0.79 7.38
CA PRO A 137 -28.19 -0.25 6.45
C PRO A 137 -26.91 -1.08 6.27
N LYS A 138 -26.46 -1.75 7.34
CA LYS A 138 -25.28 -2.63 7.30
C LYS A 138 -25.43 -3.84 6.38
N VAL A 139 -26.65 -4.33 6.15
CA VAL A 139 -26.88 -5.44 5.19
C VAL A 139 -26.53 -4.97 3.77
N VAL A 140 -26.97 -3.76 3.41
CA VAL A 140 -26.62 -3.14 2.12
C VAL A 140 -25.12 -2.85 2.06
N ALA A 141 -24.52 -2.35 3.14
CA ALA A 141 -23.07 -2.14 3.24
C ALA A 141 -22.27 -3.41 2.97
N ALA A 142 -22.69 -4.53 3.57
CA ALA A 142 -22.08 -5.84 3.40
C ALA A 142 -22.14 -6.29 1.94
N VAL A 143 -23.32 -6.24 1.32
CA VAL A 143 -23.50 -6.57 -0.10
C VAL A 143 -22.61 -5.71 -1.00
N LEU A 144 -22.63 -4.39 -0.81
CA LEU A 144 -21.88 -3.45 -1.66
C LEU A 144 -20.36 -3.61 -1.50
N ASN A 145 -19.88 -4.12 -0.37
CA ASN A 145 -18.47 -4.41 -0.17
C ASN A 145 -18.05 -5.79 -0.66
N SER A 146 -18.93 -6.64 -1.16
CA SER A 146 -18.58 -7.96 -1.70
C SER A 146 -17.66 -7.88 -2.93
N THR A 147 -16.86 -8.94 -3.14
CA THR A 147 -16.02 -9.10 -4.33
C THR A 147 -16.88 -9.21 -5.60
N LEU A 148 -18.10 -9.73 -5.48
CA LEU A 148 -19.04 -9.79 -6.61
C LEU A 148 -19.41 -8.38 -7.10
N VAL A 149 -19.73 -7.47 -6.19
CA VAL A 149 -19.99 -6.06 -6.53
C VAL A 149 -18.71 -5.37 -6.99
N ALA A 150 -17.55 -5.70 -6.41
CA ALA A 150 -16.24 -5.20 -6.90
C ALA A 150 -16.01 -5.57 -8.37
N LEU A 151 -16.37 -6.79 -8.76
CA LEU A 151 -16.28 -7.27 -10.14
C LEU A 151 -17.32 -6.60 -11.03
N PHE A 152 -18.59 -6.49 -10.59
CA PHE A 152 -19.65 -5.86 -11.36
C PHE A 152 -19.36 -4.39 -11.68
N LYS A 153 -18.75 -3.64 -10.75
CA LYS A 153 -18.32 -2.25 -10.99
C LYS A 153 -17.52 -2.09 -12.28
N ILE A 154 -16.71 -3.07 -12.66
CA ILE A 154 -15.88 -3.02 -13.86
C ILE A 154 -16.71 -2.97 -15.15
N TYR A 155 -17.86 -3.62 -15.18
CA TYR A 155 -18.73 -3.65 -16.36
C TYR A 155 -19.46 -2.33 -16.59
N PHE A 156 -19.83 -1.63 -15.51
CA PHE A 156 -20.58 -0.37 -15.57
C PHE A 156 -19.67 0.87 -15.53
N GLY A 157 -18.49 0.74 -14.92
CA GLY A 157 -17.55 1.83 -14.76
C GLY A 157 -16.77 2.16 -16.04
N ARG A 158 -16.17 3.35 -16.06
CA ARG A 158 -15.40 3.88 -17.17
C ARG A 158 -13.97 4.08 -16.72
N TYR A 159 -13.01 3.51 -17.45
CA TYR A 159 -11.60 3.74 -17.17
C TYR A 159 -11.22 5.18 -17.51
N ALA A 160 -10.69 5.89 -16.53
CA ALA A 160 -10.11 7.21 -16.72
C ALA A 160 -8.64 7.07 -17.12
N GLY A 161 -8.39 7.13 -18.42
CA GLY A 161 -7.05 6.95 -18.97
C GLY A 161 -6.62 5.48 -18.99
N THR A 162 -5.33 5.23 -18.81
CA THR A 162 -4.73 3.88 -18.98
C THR A 162 -4.09 3.32 -17.70
N GLU A 163 -4.37 3.94 -16.55
CA GLU A 163 -3.76 3.63 -15.25
C GLU A 163 -4.70 2.89 -14.29
N GLY A 164 -5.68 2.13 -14.82
CA GLY A 164 -6.56 1.32 -13.98
C GLY A 164 -7.52 2.08 -13.07
N ASN A 165 -7.54 3.42 -13.12
CA ASN A 165 -8.48 4.22 -12.35
C ASN A 165 -9.88 4.11 -12.96
N LEU A 166 -10.75 3.38 -12.28
CA LEU A 166 -12.14 3.16 -12.66
C LEU A 166 -13.00 4.29 -12.08
N LYS A 167 -13.75 4.96 -12.95
CA LYS A 167 -14.74 5.96 -12.56
C LYS A 167 -16.14 5.43 -12.73
N THR A 168 -16.98 5.64 -11.73
CA THR A 168 -18.42 5.39 -11.79
C THR A 168 -19.11 6.71 -11.47
N GLU A 169 -19.77 7.30 -12.46
CA GLU A 169 -20.66 8.44 -12.28
C GLU A 169 -21.99 7.99 -11.67
N VAL A 170 -22.80 8.92 -11.17
CA VAL A 170 -24.10 8.60 -10.53
C VAL A 170 -24.99 7.72 -11.42
N ILE A 171 -24.97 7.94 -12.73
CA ILE A 171 -25.72 7.11 -13.69
C ILE A 171 -25.21 5.67 -13.72
N ASP A 172 -23.90 5.44 -13.63
CA ASP A 172 -23.31 4.10 -13.63
C ASP A 172 -23.66 3.38 -12.31
N VAL A 173 -23.61 4.10 -11.19
CA VAL A 173 -23.97 3.56 -9.87
C VAL A 173 -25.45 3.17 -9.80
N ASN A 174 -26.33 3.97 -10.41
CA ASN A 174 -27.77 3.67 -10.45
C ASN A 174 -28.12 2.49 -11.38
N LEU A 175 -27.27 2.18 -12.36
CA LEU A 175 -27.45 1.04 -13.27
C LEU A 175 -26.83 -0.26 -12.71
N LEU A 176 -25.95 -0.14 -11.72
CA LEU A 176 -25.23 -1.28 -11.17
C LEU A 176 -26.19 -2.31 -10.58
N GLU A 177 -26.13 -3.53 -11.11
CA GLU A 177 -26.83 -4.67 -10.53
C GLU A 177 -26.11 -5.14 -9.27
N ILE A 178 -26.86 -5.37 -8.20
CA ILE A 178 -26.33 -5.87 -6.92
C ILE A 178 -27.20 -7.02 -6.41
N PRO A 179 -26.63 -7.97 -5.66
CA PRO A 179 -27.41 -8.92 -4.88
C PRO A 179 -28.48 -8.20 -4.05
N ASP A 180 -29.75 -8.50 -4.29
CA ASP A 180 -30.84 -7.73 -3.69
C ASP A 180 -30.94 -8.02 -2.17
N PRO A 181 -30.61 -7.06 -1.29
CA PRO A 181 -30.58 -7.27 0.15
C PRO A 181 -31.97 -7.56 0.73
N ARG A 182 -33.06 -7.28 -0.01
CA ARG A 182 -34.44 -7.56 0.43
C ARG A 182 -34.72 -9.06 0.55
N TYR A 183 -34.01 -9.91 -0.20
CA TYR A 183 -34.16 -11.36 -0.12
C TYR A 183 -33.36 -12.02 1.01
N ALA A 184 -32.54 -11.27 1.76
CA ALA A 184 -31.80 -11.82 2.88
C ALA A 184 -32.77 -12.32 3.96
N THR A 185 -32.74 -13.60 4.33
CA THR A 185 -33.44 -14.07 5.53
C THR A 185 -32.84 -13.43 6.79
N ARG A 186 -33.48 -13.61 7.96
CA ARG A 186 -32.94 -13.08 9.22
C ARG A 186 -31.55 -13.64 9.52
N GLU A 187 -31.33 -14.91 9.20
CA GLU A 187 -30.08 -15.64 9.41
C GLU A 187 -29.00 -15.13 8.45
N ILE A 188 -29.32 -14.97 7.16
CA ILE A 188 -28.39 -14.43 6.15
C ILE A 188 -28.04 -12.98 6.49
N ALA A 189 -29.01 -12.15 6.88
CA ALA A 189 -28.78 -10.78 7.28
C ALA A 189 -27.84 -10.67 8.50
N ALA A 190 -28.04 -11.53 9.51
CA ALA A 190 -27.14 -11.59 10.67
C ALA A 190 -25.72 -12.01 10.27
N LYS A 191 -25.59 -12.99 9.37
CA LYS A 191 -24.30 -13.43 8.83
C LYS A 191 -23.59 -12.31 8.07
N LEU A 192 -24.29 -11.62 7.17
CA LEU A 192 -23.76 -10.48 6.40
C LEU A 192 -23.28 -9.34 7.30
N ILE A 193 -24.05 -8.99 8.34
CA ILE A 193 -23.65 -7.97 9.30
C ILE A 193 -22.40 -8.40 10.07
N SER A 194 -22.37 -9.66 10.55
CA SER A 194 -21.24 -10.19 11.32
C SER A 194 -19.95 -10.25 10.49
N THR A 195 -20.01 -10.66 9.22
CA THR A 195 -18.85 -10.70 8.33
C THR A 195 -18.38 -9.29 7.96
N PHE A 196 -19.31 -8.37 7.69
CA PHE A 196 -19.01 -6.97 7.44
C PHE A 196 -18.35 -6.29 8.65
N ASP A 197 -18.85 -6.54 9.86
CA ASP A 197 -18.25 -5.99 11.08
C ASP A 197 -16.81 -6.49 11.27
N ARG A 198 -16.50 -7.75 10.92
CA ARG A 198 -15.11 -8.24 10.91
C ARG A 198 -14.26 -7.51 9.88
N LEU A 199 -14.79 -7.33 8.66
CA LEU A 199 -14.11 -6.60 7.60
C LEU A 199 -13.78 -5.15 8.00
N CYS A 200 -14.64 -4.51 8.80
CA CYS A 200 -14.43 -3.17 9.35
C CYS A 200 -13.32 -3.07 10.41
N THR A 201 -12.77 -4.19 10.91
CA THR A 201 -11.72 -4.18 11.95
C THR A 201 -10.29 -4.03 11.40
N ARG A 202 -10.13 -3.93 10.08
CA ARG A 202 -8.82 -3.86 9.42
C ARG A 202 -8.86 -2.98 8.17
N ASP A 203 -7.67 -2.66 7.66
CA ASP A 203 -7.52 -1.99 6.37
C ASP A 203 -7.90 -2.93 5.22
N THR A 204 -8.61 -2.37 4.24
CA THR A 204 -8.84 -3.00 2.94
C THR A 204 -7.55 -2.99 2.13
N ARG A 205 -7.10 -4.17 1.70
CA ARG A 205 -5.90 -4.32 0.87
C ARG A 205 -6.24 -4.21 -0.62
N PRO A 206 -5.26 -3.92 -1.48
CA PRO A 206 -5.44 -3.94 -2.93
C PRO A 206 -5.87 -5.32 -3.45
N MET A 207 -6.73 -5.33 -4.47
CA MET A 207 -7.15 -6.52 -5.23
C MET A 207 -6.14 -6.93 -6.32
N VAL A 208 -4.91 -6.42 -6.25
CA VAL A 208 -3.80 -6.74 -7.18
C VAL A 208 -2.77 -7.56 -6.44
N GLU A 209 -2.22 -8.56 -7.12
CA GLU A 209 -1.12 -9.37 -6.61
C GLU A 209 0.10 -8.53 -6.20
N GLN A 210 0.68 -8.85 -5.05
CA GLN A 210 1.75 -8.05 -4.45
C GLN A 210 2.98 -7.91 -5.37
N LEU A 211 3.29 -8.95 -6.14
CA LEU A 211 4.39 -8.96 -7.11
C LEU A 211 4.22 -7.86 -8.17
N PHE A 212 3.00 -7.62 -8.66
CA PHE A 212 2.72 -6.61 -9.67
C PHE A 212 2.58 -5.20 -9.08
N MET A 213 2.16 -5.09 -7.82
CA MET A 213 2.17 -3.80 -7.10
C MET A 213 3.60 -3.24 -6.97
N ASN A 214 4.57 -4.12 -6.69
CA ASN A 214 5.97 -3.76 -6.52
C ASN A 214 6.73 -3.61 -7.85
N CYS A 215 6.15 -4.04 -8.97
CA CYS A 215 6.80 -4.00 -10.26
C CYS A 215 6.66 -2.64 -10.95
N ARG A 216 7.77 -2.14 -11.51
CA ARG A 216 7.84 -0.90 -12.30
C ARG A 216 8.46 -1.08 -13.69
N SER A 217 9.14 -2.20 -13.95
CA SER A 217 9.73 -2.53 -15.26
C SER A 217 8.73 -3.27 -16.16
N PRO A 218 8.56 -2.86 -17.42
CA PRO A 218 7.77 -3.60 -18.40
C PRO A 218 8.36 -4.95 -18.83
N GLU A 219 9.68 -5.08 -18.87
CA GLU A 219 10.38 -6.34 -19.18
C GLU A 219 10.06 -7.40 -18.12
N ARG A 220 10.15 -7.01 -16.84
CA ARG A 220 9.80 -7.88 -15.71
C ARG A 220 8.33 -8.27 -15.74
N VAL A 221 7.44 -7.32 -16.04
CA VAL A 221 6.01 -7.60 -16.20
C VAL A 221 5.75 -8.65 -17.28
N GLU A 222 6.44 -8.59 -18.42
CA GLU A 222 6.20 -9.54 -19.52
C GLU A 222 6.64 -10.96 -19.16
N LYS A 223 7.75 -11.11 -18.41
CA LYS A 223 8.17 -12.40 -17.86
C LYS A 223 7.14 -12.93 -16.85
N MET A 224 6.71 -12.09 -15.90
CA MET A 224 5.76 -12.49 -14.86
C MET A 224 4.35 -12.74 -15.39
N LYS A 225 3.97 -12.14 -16.52
CA LYS A 225 2.65 -12.35 -17.14
C LYS A 225 2.35 -13.83 -17.42
N GLN A 226 3.38 -14.65 -17.65
CA GLN A 226 3.26 -16.08 -17.91
C GLN A 226 3.12 -16.94 -16.64
N SER A 227 3.34 -16.36 -15.46
CA SER A 227 3.20 -17.08 -14.19
C SER A 227 1.73 -17.40 -13.88
N PRO A 228 1.44 -18.49 -13.14
CA PRO A 228 0.10 -18.75 -12.64
C PRO A 228 -0.48 -17.57 -11.86
N ILE A 229 -1.81 -17.43 -11.88
CA ILE A 229 -2.50 -16.37 -11.15
C ILE A 229 -2.50 -16.73 -9.67
N SER A 230 -1.90 -15.87 -8.84
CA SER A 230 -1.97 -15.97 -7.39
C SER A 230 -3.03 -15.02 -6.86
N LEU A 231 -3.56 -15.30 -5.66
CA LEU A 231 -4.54 -14.42 -5.06
C LEU A 231 -3.87 -13.17 -4.49
N PRO A 232 -4.47 -11.98 -4.66
CA PRO A 232 -4.02 -10.80 -3.94
C PRO A 232 -4.30 -10.95 -2.43
N LYS A 233 -3.51 -10.27 -1.61
CA LYS A 233 -3.60 -10.34 -0.13
C LYS A 233 -5.01 -10.10 0.41
N GLU A 234 -5.81 -9.23 -0.22
CA GLU A 234 -7.21 -9.00 0.17
C GLU A 234 -8.10 -10.25 0.01
N LEU A 235 -7.91 -11.03 -1.07
CA LEU A 235 -8.71 -12.21 -1.39
C LEU A 235 -8.22 -13.48 -0.67
N GLU A 236 -7.04 -13.45 -0.05
CA GLU A 236 -6.58 -14.52 0.85
C GLU A 236 -7.24 -14.43 2.24
N MET A 237 -7.88 -13.30 2.57
CA MET A 237 -8.40 -13.06 3.91
C MET A 237 -9.71 -13.81 4.17
N ARG A 238 -9.79 -14.45 5.35
CA ARG A 238 -10.94 -15.27 5.76
C ARG A 238 -12.24 -14.46 5.84
N ASP A 239 -12.18 -13.25 6.38
CA ASP A 239 -13.35 -12.39 6.58
C ASP A 239 -14.00 -11.95 5.26
N ARG A 240 -13.16 -11.65 4.26
CA ARG A 240 -13.53 -11.38 2.87
C ARG A 240 -14.25 -12.59 2.28
N ARG A 241 -13.68 -13.79 2.42
CA ARG A 241 -14.29 -15.04 1.96
C ARG A 241 -15.63 -15.33 2.62
N ASP A 242 -15.71 -15.18 3.94
CA ASP A 242 -16.95 -15.40 4.67
C ASP A 242 -18.07 -14.45 4.20
N LEU A 243 -17.72 -13.18 3.90
CA LEU A 243 -18.66 -12.20 3.35
C LEU A 243 -19.16 -12.63 1.96
N ASP A 244 -18.26 -13.01 1.07
CA ASP A 244 -18.62 -13.41 -0.30
C ASP A 244 -19.45 -14.70 -0.32
N LEU A 245 -19.15 -15.68 0.53
CA LEU A 245 -19.97 -16.89 0.71
C LEU A 245 -21.38 -16.58 1.23
N ALA A 246 -21.53 -15.57 2.10
CA ALA A 246 -22.83 -15.11 2.58
C ALA A 246 -23.63 -14.39 1.47
N VAL A 247 -22.93 -13.72 0.55
CA VAL A 247 -23.55 -13.08 -0.62
C VAL A 247 -23.98 -14.12 -1.66
N PHE A 248 -23.20 -15.18 -1.88
CA PHE A 248 -23.65 -16.30 -2.71
C PHE A 248 -24.88 -17.02 -2.14
N GLU A 249 -24.93 -17.16 -0.81
CA GLU A 249 -26.11 -17.68 -0.11
C GLU A 249 -27.33 -16.78 -0.31
N LEU A 250 -27.15 -15.46 -0.22
CA LEU A 250 -28.19 -14.46 -0.47
C LEU A 250 -28.81 -14.58 -1.86
N ILE A 251 -27.99 -14.81 -2.90
CA ILE A 251 -28.49 -14.96 -4.28
C ILE A 251 -29.01 -16.38 -4.58
N GLY A 252 -29.13 -17.24 -3.56
CA GLY A 252 -29.81 -18.53 -3.66
C GLY A 252 -28.90 -19.74 -3.93
N VAL A 253 -27.57 -19.60 -3.82
CA VAL A 253 -26.67 -20.77 -3.91
C VAL A 253 -26.71 -21.51 -2.57
N THR A 254 -27.61 -22.50 -2.46
CA THR A 254 -27.85 -23.21 -1.20
C THR A 254 -26.77 -24.26 -0.89
N ASP A 255 -26.24 -24.92 -1.92
CA ASP A 255 -25.20 -25.95 -1.74
C ASP A 255 -23.86 -25.32 -1.31
N ALA A 256 -23.30 -25.82 -0.20
CA ALA A 256 -22.10 -25.25 0.39
C ALA A 256 -20.85 -25.49 -0.49
N LYS A 257 -20.74 -26.65 -1.14
CA LYS A 257 -19.59 -26.95 -2.01
C LYS A 257 -19.62 -26.09 -3.27
N GLU A 258 -20.80 -25.91 -3.84
CA GLU A 258 -20.99 -25.03 -4.99
C GLU A 258 -20.68 -23.57 -4.66
N ARG A 259 -21.06 -23.09 -3.47
CA ARG A 259 -20.68 -21.76 -3.00
C ARG A 259 -19.17 -21.56 -2.93
N GLU A 260 -18.45 -22.52 -2.36
CA GLU A 260 -16.98 -22.47 -2.30
C GLU A 260 -16.38 -22.44 -3.71
N ARG A 261 -16.87 -23.31 -4.61
CA ARG A 261 -16.42 -23.37 -6.01
C ARG A 261 -16.65 -22.04 -6.75
N LEU A 262 -17.83 -21.43 -6.60
CA LEU A 262 -18.15 -20.15 -7.21
C LEU A 262 -17.32 -19.01 -6.61
N CYS A 263 -17.04 -19.05 -5.31
CA CYS A 263 -16.16 -18.09 -4.65
C CYS A 263 -14.72 -18.18 -5.17
N ASP A 264 -14.20 -19.39 -5.36
CA ASP A 264 -12.87 -19.60 -5.96
C ASP A 264 -12.79 -19.06 -7.38
N GLN A 265 -13.83 -19.31 -8.19
CA GLN A 265 -13.92 -18.76 -9.54
C GLN A 265 -13.99 -17.24 -9.55
N LEU A 266 -14.81 -16.64 -8.68
CA LEU A 266 -14.90 -15.19 -8.52
C LEU A 266 -13.53 -14.59 -8.16
N TYR A 267 -12.79 -15.24 -7.26
CA TYR A 267 -11.49 -14.73 -6.80
C TYR A 267 -10.42 -14.83 -7.88
N PHE A 268 -10.42 -15.94 -8.63
CA PHE A 268 -9.54 -16.10 -9.77
C PHE A 268 -9.79 -15.03 -10.84
N GLU A 269 -11.04 -14.81 -11.24
CA GLU A 269 -11.36 -13.82 -12.27
C GLU A 269 -11.09 -12.38 -11.79
N ALA A 270 -11.37 -12.07 -10.52
CA ALA A 270 -11.01 -10.77 -9.94
C ALA A 270 -9.48 -10.55 -9.94
N ALA A 271 -8.71 -11.52 -9.46
CA ALA A 271 -7.24 -11.44 -9.43
C ALA A 271 -6.65 -11.27 -10.83
N LYS A 272 -7.15 -12.06 -11.80
CA LYS A 272 -6.78 -11.97 -13.21
C LYS A 272 -7.02 -10.58 -13.79
N HIS A 273 -8.22 -10.05 -13.59
CA HIS A 273 -8.60 -8.74 -14.13
C HIS A 273 -7.70 -7.62 -13.59
N PHE A 274 -7.49 -7.58 -12.26
CA PHE A 274 -6.66 -6.55 -11.64
C PHE A 274 -5.17 -6.69 -12.01
N ARG A 275 -4.67 -7.92 -12.21
CA ARG A 275 -3.35 -8.18 -12.80
C ARG A 275 -3.27 -7.56 -14.20
N GLU A 276 -4.21 -7.85 -15.09
CA GLU A 276 -4.20 -7.34 -16.47
C GLU A 276 -4.18 -5.82 -16.52
N ILE A 277 -4.98 -5.16 -15.68
CA ILE A 277 -4.95 -3.69 -15.51
C ILE A 277 -3.55 -3.21 -15.12
N ARG A 278 -2.97 -3.80 -14.07
CA ARG A 278 -1.68 -3.36 -13.54
C ARG A 278 -0.55 -3.54 -14.56
N ILE A 279 -0.61 -4.60 -15.34
CA ILE A 279 0.32 -4.87 -16.45
C ILE A 279 0.26 -3.73 -17.48
N VAL A 280 -0.94 -3.32 -17.91
CA VAL A 280 -1.11 -2.21 -18.86
C VAL A 280 -0.62 -0.90 -18.27
N GLU A 281 -0.93 -0.63 -17.00
CA GLU A 281 -0.49 0.58 -16.31
C GLU A 281 1.04 0.69 -16.27
N ILE A 282 1.75 -0.38 -15.91
CA ILE A 282 3.22 -0.38 -15.84
C ILE A 282 3.82 -0.04 -17.21
N LYS A 283 3.32 -0.64 -18.29
CA LYS A 283 3.74 -0.33 -19.67
C LYS A 283 3.51 1.14 -20.01
N LYS A 284 2.39 1.72 -19.57
CA LYS A 284 2.02 3.12 -19.85
C LYS A 284 2.76 4.13 -18.98
N GLN A 285 3.13 3.76 -17.76
CA GLN A 285 4.03 4.56 -16.91
C GLN A 285 5.41 4.68 -17.55
N GLU A 286 5.95 3.58 -18.06
CA GLU A 286 7.26 3.58 -18.72
C GLU A 286 7.26 4.39 -20.04
N GLN A 287 6.25 4.22 -20.88
CA GLN A 287 6.10 5.00 -22.12
C GLN A 287 6.10 6.52 -21.84
N ARG A 288 5.42 6.94 -20.76
CA ARG A 288 5.40 8.35 -20.36
C ARG A 288 6.74 8.81 -19.79
N ALA A 289 7.41 8.00 -18.97
CA ALA A 289 8.74 8.31 -18.45
C ALA A 289 9.73 8.54 -19.59
N LYS A 290 9.74 7.66 -20.60
CA LYS A 290 10.53 7.81 -21.84
C LYS A 290 10.18 9.10 -22.58
N SER A 291 8.88 9.43 -22.74
CA SER A 291 8.45 10.67 -23.41
C SER A 291 8.82 11.96 -22.67
N GLN A 292 8.99 11.89 -21.34
CA GLN A 292 9.38 13.01 -20.49
C GLN A 292 10.90 13.07 -20.23
N GLY A 293 11.70 12.23 -20.90
CA GLY A 293 13.15 12.17 -20.72
C GLY A 293 13.60 11.70 -19.33
N ARG A 294 12.70 11.09 -18.54
CA ARG A 294 13.02 10.55 -17.23
C ARG A 294 13.40 9.08 -17.37
N GLY A 295 14.69 8.77 -17.25
CA GLY A 295 15.17 7.38 -17.11
C GLY A 295 14.71 6.72 -15.80
N LEU A 296 14.76 5.39 -15.74
CA LEU A 296 14.49 4.61 -14.52
C LEU A 296 15.44 5.05 -13.38
N ARG A 297 15.02 4.99 -12.13
CA ARG A 297 15.89 5.26 -10.97
C ARG A 297 16.79 4.04 -10.67
N ILE A 298 17.91 4.26 -9.97
CA ILE A 298 18.87 3.18 -9.62
C ILE A 298 18.22 2.08 -8.78
N ASP A 299 17.34 2.43 -7.84
CA ASP A 299 16.56 1.49 -7.05
C ASP A 299 15.59 0.64 -7.89
N GLU A 300 15.05 1.21 -8.97
CA GLU A 300 14.16 0.49 -9.91
C GLU A 300 14.95 -0.50 -10.78
N LEU A 301 16.15 -0.11 -11.21
CA LEU A 301 17.07 -1.00 -11.95
C LEU A 301 17.57 -2.14 -11.06
N ALA A 302 17.88 -1.87 -9.79
CA ALA A 302 18.30 -2.89 -8.84
C ALA A 302 17.19 -3.93 -8.58
N LEU A 303 15.93 -3.51 -8.52
CA LEU A 303 14.80 -4.43 -8.40
C LEU A 303 14.65 -5.36 -9.61
N ASP A 304 14.86 -4.87 -10.83
CA ASP A 304 14.81 -5.72 -12.03
C ASP A 304 15.95 -6.75 -12.03
N VAL A 305 17.16 -6.31 -11.68
CA VAL A 305 18.34 -7.19 -11.62
C VAL A 305 18.21 -8.24 -10.51
N TRP A 306 17.73 -7.87 -9.32
CA TRP A 306 17.54 -8.78 -8.19
C TRP A 306 16.66 -9.98 -8.54
N ASP A 307 15.60 -9.76 -9.32
CA ASP A 307 14.67 -10.82 -9.71
C ASP A 307 15.17 -11.62 -10.94
N ALA A 308 16.21 -11.14 -11.63
CA ALA A 308 16.92 -11.93 -12.64
C ALA A 308 17.91 -12.95 -12.03
N LEU A 309 18.30 -12.74 -10.76
CA LEU A 309 19.08 -13.71 -10.00
C LEU A 309 18.26 -14.98 -9.77
N THR A 310 18.94 -16.14 -9.81
CA THR A 310 18.41 -17.45 -9.43
C THR A 310 18.07 -17.49 -7.93
N GLU A 311 17.26 -18.45 -7.50
CA GLU A 311 16.91 -18.61 -6.08
C GLU A 311 18.17 -18.76 -5.20
N ASP A 312 19.22 -19.45 -5.67
CA ASP A 312 20.48 -19.55 -4.93
C ASP A 312 21.22 -18.21 -4.83
N GLU A 313 21.26 -17.42 -5.91
CA GLU A 313 21.91 -16.10 -5.94
C GLU A 313 21.17 -15.05 -5.08
N ARG A 314 19.90 -15.27 -4.72
CA ARG A 314 19.11 -14.39 -3.85
C ARG A 314 19.26 -14.68 -2.36
N LEU A 315 19.83 -15.82 -1.99
CA LEU A 315 20.09 -16.15 -0.60
C LEU A 315 21.12 -15.17 -0.05
N SER A 316 20.74 -14.46 1.02
CA SER A 316 21.70 -13.65 1.76
C SER A 316 22.81 -14.53 2.33
N ILE A 317 23.99 -13.96 2.61
CA ILE A 317 25.11 -14.75 3.13
C ILE A 317 24.73 -15.51 4.42
N PRO A 318 23.98 -14.93 5.38
CA PRO A 318 23.49 -15.69 6.54
C PRO A 318 22.58 -16.87 6.17
N GLU A 319 21.59 -16.67 5.30
CA GLU A 319 20.66 -17.73 4.86
C GLU A 319 21.39 -18.83 4.08
N TRP A 320 22.38 -18.46 3.27
CA TRP A 320 23.21 -19.41 2.54
C TRP A 320 24.06 -20.27 3.50
N ILE A 321 24.67 -19.66 4.54
CA ILE A 321 25.43 -20.41 5.54
C ILE A 321 24.51 -21.40 6.27
N GLU A 322 23.34 -20.94 6.71
CA GLU A 322 22.33 -21.75 7.41
C GLU A 322 21.81 -22.91 6.53
N GLY A 323 21.69 -22.71 5.22
CA GLY A 323 21.22 -23.76 4.30
C GLY A 323 22.26 -24.81 3.92
N ASN A 324 23.56 -24.52 4.01
CA ASN A 324 24.62 -25.32 3.37
C ASN A 324 25.65 -25.92 4.33
N PHE A 325 25.71 -25.49 5.59
CA PHE A 325 26.73 -25.92 6.54
C PHE A 325 26.16 -26.46 7.85
N ALA A 326 27.00 -27.19 8.59
CA ALA A 326 26.68 -27.65 9.94
C ALA A 326 26.67 -26.48 10.95
N HIS A 327 25.87 -26.62 12.01
CA HIS A 327 25.56 -25.56 12.98
C HIS A 327 26.24 -25.82 14.33
N ASP A 328 27.56 -25.99 14.30
CA ASP A 328 28.30 -26.54 15.43
C ASP A 328 28.80 -25.48 16.43
N TRP A 329 28.95 -24.22 15.97
CA TRP A 329 29.47 -23.13 16.76
C TRP A 329 28.65 -21.86 16.60
N LEU A 330 27.93 -21.48 17.66
CA LEU A 330 27.19 -20.23 17.73
C LEU A 330 28.14 -19.08 18.11
N VAL A 331 28.21 -18.05 17.27
CA VAL A 331 29.02 -16.85 17.51
C VAL A 331 28.17 -15.58 17.34
N THR A 332 28.29 -14.67 18.30
CA THR A 332 27.66 -13.34 18.23
C THR A 332 28.65 -12.34 17.67
N ILE A 333 28.42 -11.84 16.46
CA ILE A 333 29.28 -10.84 15.81
C ILE A 333 28.93 -9.43 16.35
N PRO A 334 29.86 -8.75 17.04
CA PRO A 334 29.61 -7.43 17.63
C PRO A 334 29.54 -6.30 16.61
N ASP A 335 28.94 -5.18 17.02
CA ASP A 335 29.01 -3.92 16.28
C ASP A 335 30.43 -3.33 16.26
N GLY A 336 30.77 -2.68 15.15
CA GLY A 336 32.06 -2.02 14.95
C GLY A 336 32.82 -2.49 13.71
N ASN A 337 33.99 -1.90 13.48
CA ASN A 337 34.89 -2.27 12.39
C ASN A 337 35.81 -3.41 12.85
N PRO A 338 35.82 -4.57 12.17
CA PRO A 338 36.65 -5.70 12.57
C PRO A 338 38.12 -5.50 12.16
N LYS A 339 39.02 -6.03 12.97
CA LYS A 339 40.46 -6.14 12.71
C LYS A 339 40.91 -7.55 13.06
N LEU A 340 41.65 -8.15 12.13
CA LEU A 340 42.25 -9.47 12.30
C LEU A 340 43.78 -9.30 12.30
N PRO A 341 44.49 -9.77 13.34
CA PRO A 341 45.95 -9.81 13.34
C PRO A 341 46.53 -10.70 12.23
N GLU A 342 47.82 -10.55 11.94
CA GLU A 342 48.54 -11.41 10.99
C GLU A 342 48.51 -12.87 11.44
N ALA A 343 48.65 -13.80 10.48
CA ALA A 343 48.53 -15.23 10.75
C ALA A 343 49.63 -15.75 11.69
N GLU A 344 50.78 -15.08 11.70
CA GLU A 344 51.95 -15.40 12.52
C GLU A 344 51.89 -14.79 13.94
N ASP A 345 50.81 -14.10 14.30
CA ASP A 345 50.64 -13.54 15.64
C ASP A 345 50.56 -14.64 16.71
N MET A 346 51.55 -14.68 17.59
CA MET A 346 51.72 -15.76 18.57
C MET A 346 50.59 -15.88 19.61
N LEU A 347 49.79 -14.84 19.82
CA LEU A 347 48.80 -14.80 20.91
C LEU A 347 47.37 -14.65 20.38
N ASP A 348 47.20 -13.90 19.29
CA ASP A 348 45.90 -13.41 18.86
C ASP A 348 45.56 -13.83 17.42
N ALA A 349 46.30 -14.77 16.81
CA ALA A 349 46.03 -15.25 15.44
C ALA A 349 44.59 -15.75 15.21
N ALA A 350 43.93 -16.32 16.21
CA ALA A 350 42.53 -16.76 16.14
C ALA A 350 41.54 -15.76 16.79
N THR A 351 41.92 -14.48 16.91
CA THR A 351 41.11 -13.46 17.60
C THR A 351 40.74 -12.32 16.66
N VAL A 352 39.47 -11.92 16.66
CA VAL A 352 38.98 -10.74 15.92
C VAL A 352 38.68 -9.60 16.89
N PHE A 353 39.15 -8.40 16.56
CA PHE A 353 38.93 -7.19 17.37
C PHE A 353 37.91 -6.27 16.69
N PHE A 354 36.86 -5.86 17.41
CA PHE A 354 35.84 -4.95 16.92
C PHE A 354 35.96 -3.58 17.59
N SER A 355 36.11 -2.51 16.80
CA SER A 355 36.18 -1.14 17.32
C SER A 355 35.00 -0.30 16.83
N THR A 356 34.27 0.34 17.76
CA THR A 356 33.09 1.19 17.46
C THR A 356 33.46 2.65 17.19
N THR A 357 34.53 3.17 17.82
CA THR A 357 35.05 4.54 17.63
C THR A 357 36.57 4.59 17.76
N LYS A 358 37.24 5.55 17.08
CA LYS A 358 38.68 5.80 17.24
C LYS A 358 38.99 6.10 18.71
N GLY A 359 39.67 5.18 19.40
CA GLY A 359 40.09 5.32 20.79
C GLY A 359 39.26 4.56 21.83
N ALA A 360 38.15 3.91 21.45
CA ALA A 360 37.43 3.00 22.34
C ALA A 360 38.15 1.64 22.45
N ARG A 361 38.04 0.99 23.60
CA ARG A 361 38.61 -0.35 23.84
C ARG A 361 37.95 -1.33 22.86
N ALA A 362 38.75 -1.95 21.99
CA ALA A 362 38.24 -2.92 21.03
C ALA A 362 37.69 -4.15 21.75
N MET A 363 36.50 -4.61 21.33
CA MET A 363 35.92 -5.85 21.81
C MET A 363 36.70 -7.02 21.21
N ARG A 364 37.14 -7.93 22.07
CA ARG A 364 37.93 -9.10 21.70
C ARG A 364 37.02 -10.32 21.54
N LEU A 365 37.02 -10.93 20.37
CA LEU A 365 36.27 -12.15 20.08
C LEU A 365 37.24 -13.29 19.74
N ASN A 366 37.39 -14.24 20.67
CA ASN A 366 38.27 -15.39 20.50
C ASN A 366 37.54 -16.49 19.71
N CYS A 367 38.12 -16.94 18.61
CA CYS A 367 37.56 -17.97 17.75
C CYS A 367 38.28 -19.32 17.98
N PRO A 368 37.63 -20.47 17.68
CA PRO A 368 38.22 -21.79 17.88
C PRO A 368 39.50 -22.06 17.08
N ALA A 369 39.56 -21.53 15.85
CA ALA A 369 40.73 -21.65 14.97
C ALA A 369 40.90 -20.38 14.12
N ARG A 370 42.02 -20.27 13.41
CA ARG A 370 42.30 -19.17 12.48
C ARG A 370 41.23 -19.03 11.40
N ALA A 371 40.78 -20.16 10.83
CA ALA A 371 39.74 -20.18 9.81
C ALA A 371 38.43 -19.55 10.31
N HIS A 372 38.03 -19.82 11.56
CA HIS A 372 36.87 -19.18 12.19
C HIS A 372 37.06 -17.67 12.34
N ALA A 373 38.26 -17.22 12.73
CA ALA A 373 38.57 -15.80 12.86
C ALA A 373 38.53 -15.08 11.51
N GLU A 374 39.00 -15.73 10.44
CA GLU A 374 38.92 -15.20 9.07
C GLU A 374 37.47 -15.08 8.58
N VAL A 375 36.65 -16.10 8.79
CA VAL A 375 35.22 -16.05 8.45
C VAL A 375 34.52 -14.92 9.21
N VAL A 376 34.70 -14.84 10.53
CA VAL A 376 34.08 -13.80 11.36
C VAL A 376 34.56 -12.39 10.97
N TYR A 377 35.84 -12.24 10.62
CA TYR A 377 36.37 -10.98 10.10
C TYR A 377 35.71 -10.58 8.78
N GLN A 378 35.54 -11.51 7.83
CA GLN A 378 34.87 -11.25 6.56
C GLN A 378 33.39 -10.89 6.75
N LEU A 379 32.64 -11.67 7.53
CA LEU A 379 31.24 -11.37 7.86
C LEU A 379 31.10 -10.00 8.54
N GLY A 380 32.02 -9.66 9.45
CA GLY A 380 32.10 -8.37 10.09
C GLY A 380 32.32 -7.22 9.10
N LYS A 381 33.22 -7.39 8.11
CA LYS A 381 33.48 -6.41 7.04
C LYS A 381 32.28 -6.20 6.13
N LEU A 382 31.51 -7.26 5.90
CA LEU A 382 30.30 -7.26 5.08
C LEU A 382 29.10 -6.60 5.78
N GLY A 383 29.23 -6.24 7.07
CA GLY A 383 28.15 -5.58 7.83
C GLY A 383 27.18 -6.54 8.53
N ILE A 384 27.46 -7.86 8.53
CA ILE A 384 26.65 -8.86 9.22
C ILE A 384 26.92 -8.78 10.73
N ARG A 385 25.86 -8.73 11.55
CA ARG A 385 25.92 -8.54 13.01
C ARG A 385 24.94 -9.49 13.71
N GLY A 386 25.20 -9.77 14.98
CA GLY A 386 24.35 -10.63 15.81
C GLY A 386 24.74 -12.11 15.74
N ASP A 387 23.82 -12.96 16.17
CA ASP A 387 24.05 -14.40 16.31
C ASP A 387 24.07 -15.10 14.96
N ILE A 388 25.17 -15.78 14.66
CA ILE A 388 25.31 -16.66 13.49
C ILE A 388 25.89 -17.99 13.91
N SER A 389 25.37 -19.07 13.33
CA SER A 389 25.87 -20.41 13.58
C SER A 389 26.82 -20.82 12.46
N LEU A 390 28.02 -21.25 12.81
CA LEU A 390 29.09 -21.62 11.89
C LEU A 390 29.50 -23.09 12.10
N PRO A 391 30.02 -23.77 11.05
CA PRO A 391 30.54 -25.12 11.17
C PRO A 391 31.87 -25.14 11.95
N ASN A 392 32.18 -26.28 12.56
CA ASN A 392 33.48 -26.53 13.17
C ASN A 392 33.97 -27.92 12.76
N PRO A 393 34.97 -28.05 11.85
CA PRO A 393 35.90 -27.03 11.31
C PRO A 393 35.31 -26.02 10.30
N ALA A 394 35.90 -24.81 10.18
CA ALA A 394 35.40 -23.71 9.32
C ALA A 394 36.20 -23.48 8.01
N GLU A 395 37.22 -24.29 7.74
CA GLU A 395 38.12 -24.16 6.59
C GLU A 395 37.36 -24.26 5.26
N LYS A 396 36.40 -25.20 5.19
CA LYS A 396 35.53 -25.36 4.02
C LYS A 396 34.66 -24.12 3.80
N LEU A 397 34.07 -23.58 4.88
CA LEU A 397 33.27 -22.35 4.81
C LEU A 397 34.12 -21.15 4.38
N ALA A 398 35.34 -21.00 4.88
CA ALA A 398 36.23 -19.88 4.51
C ALA A 398 36.54 -19.88 3.00
N GLY A 399 36.83 -21.05 2.43
CA GLY A 399 37.07 -21.23 0.99
C GLY A 399 35.83 -20.94 0.15
N GLU A 400 34.69 -21.54 0.51
CA GLU A 400 33.43 -21.37 -0.25
C GLU A 400 32.87 -19.95 -0.14
N LEU A 401 32.99 -19.29 1.02
CA LEU A 401 32.58 -17.90 1.22
C LEU A 401 33.37 -16.96 0.32
N SER A 402 34.69 -17.14 0.24
CA SER A 402 35.56 -16.31 -0.61
C SER A 402 35.21 -16.48 -2.10
N TRP A 403 34.99 -17.72 -2.53
CA TRP A 403 34.56 -18.03 -3.90
C TRP A 403 33.18 -17.42 -4.21
N ARG A 404 32.22 -17.56 -3.29
CA ARG A 404 30.86 -17.01 -3.47
C ARG A 404 30.87 -15.48 -3.56
N LEU A 405 31.66 -14.79 -2.75
CA LEU A 405 31.78 -13.32 -2.81
C LEU A 405 32.39 -12.86 -4.13
N SER A 406 33.41 -13.55 -4.65
CA SER A 406 34.00 -13.25 -5.96
C SER A 406 32.97 -13.41 -7.09
N ASN A 407 32.21 -14.50 -7.06
CA ASN A 407 31.14 -14.72 -8.04
C ASN A 407 30.03 -13.68 -7.95
N ILE A 408 29.64 -13.26 -6.73
CA ILE A 408 28.65 -12.19 -6.54
C ILE A 408 29.18 -10.90 -7.16
N ASP A 409 30.43 -10.53 -6.92
CA ASP A 409 31.01 -9.29 -7.43
C ASP A 409 31.08 -9.29 -8.97
N GLU A 410 31.54 -10.39 -9.60
CA GLU A 410 31.53 -10.55 -11.06
C GLU A 410 30.12 -10.49 -11.64
N ARG A 411 29.17 -11.22 -11.02
CA ARG A 411 27.80 -11.32 -11.50
C ARG A 411 27.04 -10.00 -11.37
N VAL A 412 27.25 -9.28 -10.28
CA VAL A 412 26.63 -7.97 -10.05
C VAL A 412 27.16 -6.94 -11.03
N ASP A 413 28.47 -6.92 -11.32
CA ASP A 413 29.04 -6.02 -12.33
C ASP A 413 28.51 -6.34 -13.74
N GLU A 414 28.47 -7.62 -14.12
CA GLU A 414 27.90 -8.07 -15.39
C GLU A 414 26.44 -7.60 -15.55
N LEU A 415 25.62 -7.80 -14.51
CA LEU A 415 24.21 -7.43 -14.55
C LEU A 415 24.02 -5.91 -14.54
N ALA A 416 24.82 -5.16 -13.79
CA ALA A 416 24.76 -3.70 -13.77
C ALA A 416 25.12 -3.10 -15.15
N ARG A 417 26.18 -3.61 -15.78
CA ARG A 417 26.60 -3.22 -17.14
C ARG A 417 25.59 -3.63 -18.22
N SER A 418 24.83 -4.70 -18.00
CA SER A 418 23.74 -5.10 -18.91
C SER A 418 22.53 -4.14 -18.88
N ARG A 419 22.47 -3.21 -17.91
CA ARG A 419 21.31 -2.34 -17.66
C ARG A 419 21.59 -0.85 -17.78
N SER A 420 22.85 -0.44 -17.78
CA SER A 420 23.26 0.94 -17.92
C SER A 420 24.57 1.02 -18.72
N THR A 421 24.74 2.08 -19.51
CA THR A 421 26.01 2.44 -20.15
C THR A 421 26.71 3.63 -19.49
N ASP A 422 26.10 4.16 -18.42
CA ASP A 422 26.63 5.25 -17.59
C ASP A 422 27.38 4.65 -16.40
N GLU A 423 28.70 4.91 -16.33
CA GLU A 423 29.62 4.30 -15.37
C GLU A 423 29.27 4.65 -13.91
N SER A 424 28.86 5.89 -13.64
CA SER A 424 28.46 6.30 -12.29
C SER A 424 27.20 5.53 -11.84
N ARG A 425 26.29 5.28 -12.78
CA ARG A 425 25.05 4.54 -12.49
C ARG A 425 25.30 3.04 -12.38
N ILE A 426 26.28 2.50 -13.11
CA ILE A 426 26.74 1.12 -12.98
C ILE A 426 27.31 0.92 -11.58
N GLU A 427 28.17 1.82 -11.10
CA GLU A 427 28.76 1.76 -9.76
C GLU A 427 27.69 1.78 -8.66
N ASP A 428 26.75 2.72 -8.73
CA ASP A 428 25.67 2.83 -7.74
C ASP A 428 24.74 1.60 -7.75
N LEU A 429 24.42 1.08 -8.94
CA LEU A 429 23.60 -0.11 -9.12
C LEU A 429 24.31 -1.36 -8.56
N ALA A 430 25.59 -1.53 -8.88
CA ALA A 430 26.40 -2.63 -8.39
C ALA A 430 26.54 -2.60 -6.87
N ALA A 431 26.78 -1.41 -6.28
CA ALA A 431 26.86 -1.24 -4.83
C ALA A 431 25.55 -1.63 -4.13
N LEU A 432 24.40 -1.22 -4.69
CA LEU A 432 23.09 -1.54 -4.13
C LEU A 432 22.75 -3.04 -4.24
N LEU A 433 23.04 -3.67 -5.37
CA LEU A 433 22.81 -5.11 -5.57
C LEU A 433 23.69 -5.95 -4.66
N ARG A 434 24.97 -5.59 -4.54
CA ARG A 434 25.91 -6.22 -3.63
C ARG A 434 25.42 -6.13 -2.19
N HIS A 435 24.89 -4.99 -1.78
CA HIS A 435 24.31 -4.83 -0.45
C HIS A 435 23.13 -5.80 -0.22
N TRP A 436 22.24 -5.95 -1.21
CA TRP A 436 21.09 -6.86 -1.10
C TRP A 436 21.52 -8.34 -1.10
N THR A 437 22.51 -8.74 -1.90
CA THR A 437 22.97 -10.15 -1.94
C THR A 437 23.70 -10.54 -0.67
N ILE A 438 24.34 -9.58 0.00
CA ILE A 438 25.05 -9.82 1.24
C ILE A 438 24.11 -9.87 2.45
N LEU A 439 23.30 -8.82 2.64
CA LEU A 439 22.51 -8.61 3.87
C LEU A 439 21.03 -8.98 3.73
N GLY A 440 20.60 -9.35 2.53
CA GLY A 440 19.20 -9.52 2.19
C GLY A 440 18.57 -8.20 1.72
N LYS A 441 17.59 -8.34 0.83
CA LYS A 441 16.80 -7.21 0.34
C LYS A 441 15.94 -6.66 1.49
N PRO A 442 15.89 -5.33 1.71
CA PRO A 442 15.05 -4.75 2.75
C PRO A 442 13.58 -5.16 2.53
N LYS A 443 12.97 -5.80 3.53
CA LYS A 443 11.53 -6.03 3.56
C LYS A 443 10.89 -4.66 3.80
N ASN A 444 10.24 -4.09 2.78
CA ASN A 444 9.49 -2.85 2.95
C ASN A 444 8.50 -3.02 4.13
N THR A 445 8.74 -2.30 5.21
CA THR A 445 7.76 -2.00 6.26
C THR A 445 6.60 -1.19 5.71
#